data_AF-A0A4Q4XHZ6-F1
#
_entry.id   AF-A0A4Q4XHZ6-F1
#
_cell.length_a   1.000
_cell.length_b   1.000
_cell.length_c   1.000
_cell.angle_alpha   90.00
_cell.angle_beta   90.00
_cell.angle_gamma   90.00
#
_symmetry.space_group_name_H-M   'P 1'
#
loop_
_entity.id
_entity.type
_entity.pdbx_description
1 polymer ?
#
loop_
_entity_poly.entity_id
_entity_poly.type
_entity_poly.pdbx_seq_one_letter_code
_entity_poly.pdbx_strand_id
1 'polypeptide(L)'
;MISSRAAMKSTRSLSDERGRKIHDKHSPHRSGRPPGNCNRFPGPYYLDSGGDEDNLEVVGLNNFVHVRCHFSSPKACPCGRYACHLDSMIVAVDGACPGNGSDLAVRSACGVYFGPEDDDGGPRNMALRVPDEPGMLHTSQRAELWAAIAALWASDKYAESGGQWPCEVPEGCKTPCRISHLVIKSDSAYLVNSMTGAIKKWKTNGWLTTKKTPVANRDLWELLLKRVAYLDKLGVTVDWWLVPRKENEEADDLANAGLQRKPLALRDILS
;
A
#
# COMPACT_ATOMS: atom_id res chain seq x y z
N MET A 1 -24.53 31.19 48.27
CA MET A 1 -24.07 30.87 46.89
C MET A 1 -22.70 30.23 47.00
N ILE A 2 -22.63 28.90 46.98
CA ILE A 2 -21.36 28.15 47.10
C ILE A 2 -21.06 27.59 45.71
N SER A 3 -19.95 28.07 45.12
CA SER A 3 -19.49 27.71 43.78
C SER A 3 -18.67 26.42 43.84
N SER A 4 -19.20 25.34 43.27
CA SER A 4 -18.51 24.06 43.11
C SER A 4 -17.87 23.99 41.71
N ARG A 5 -16.56 24.24 41.63
CA ARG A 5 -15.75 23.91 40.45
C ARG A 5 -15.35 22.43 40.53
N ALA A 6 -15.89 21.61 39.63
CA ALA A 6 -15.43 20.26 39.39
C ALA A 6 -14.01 20.27 38.81
N ALA A 7 -13.07 19.62 39.49
CA ALA A 7 -11.74 19.38 38.98
C ALA A 7 -11.78 18.29 37.91
N MET A 8 -11.65 18.67 36.63
CA MET A 8 -11.33 17.74 35.55
C MET A 8 -9.93 17.17 35.82
N LYS A 9 -9.87 15.89 36.19
CA LYS A 9 -8.61 15.14 36.25
C LYS A 9 -8.08 14.97 34.82
N SER A 10 -7.04 15.72 34.50
CA SER A 10 -6.20 15.53 33.31
C SER A 10 -5.57 14.14 33.36
N THR A 11 -5.96 13.26 32.43
CA THR A 11 -5.24 12.02 32.13
C THR A 11 -3.88 12.38 31.52
N ARG A 12 -2.82 12.34 32.33
CA ARG A 12 -1.43 12.50 31.87
C ARG A 12 -1.06 11.31 30.98
N SER A 13 -0.84 11.56 29.69
CA SER A 13 -0.15 10.62 28.80
C SER A 13 1.27 10.39 29.30
N LEU A 14 1.64 9.14 29.55
CA LEU A 14 3.02 8.75 29.89
C LEU A 14 3.94 9.05 28.71
N SER A 15 5.18 9.45 28.96
CA SER A 15 6.21 9.64 27.94
C SER A 15 7.30 8.60 28.09
N ASP A 16 7.88 8.13 27.00
CA ASP A 16 9.04 7.22 27.04
C ASP A 16 10.34 7.98 27.36
N GLU A 17 11.45 7.25 27.44
CA GLU A 17 12.79 7.80 27.74
C GLU A 17 13.28 8.82 26.70
N ARG A 18 12.59 8.93 25.55
CA ARG A 18 12.86 9.91 24.48
C ARG A 18 11.82 11.04 24.45
N GLY A 19 10.94 11.12 25.46
CA GLY A 19 9.90 12.14 25.56
C GLY A 19 8.71 11.93 24.63
N ARG A 20 8.60 10.78 23.95
CA ARG A 20 7.47 10.45 23.07
C ARG A 20 6.25 10.09 23.91
N LYS A 21 5.08 10.64 23.59
CA LYS A 21 3.82 10.25 24.25
C LYS A 21 3.52 8.78 23.98
N ILE A 22 3.59 7.96 25.02
CA ILE A 22 3.17 6.56 25.03
C ILE A 22 1.64 6.56 25.01
N HIS A 23 1.05 6.05 23.95
CA HIS A 23 -0.40 5.86 23.87
C HIS A 23 -0.83 4.59 24.63
N ASP A 24 -2.10 4.51 25.01
CA ASP A 24 -2.67 3.41 25.79
C ASP A 24 -2.59 2.04 25.08
N LYS A 25 -2.80 0.96 25.84
CA LYS A 25 -2.79 -0.43 25.34
C LYS A 25 -3.94 -0.66 24.37
N HIS A 26 -3.61 -0.72 23.07
CA HIS A 26 -4.47 -1.05 21.92
C HIS A 26 -5.60 -0.09 21.56
N SER A 27 -5.38 1.22 21.67
CA SER A 27 -6.28 2.15 20.98
C SER A 27 -5.84 2.28 19.52
N PRO A 28 -6.63 1.81 18.54
CA PRO A 28 -6.38 2.15 17.15
C PRO A 28 -6.55 3.66 16.97
N HIS A 29 -5.67 4.28 16.21
CA HIS A 29 -5.74 5.69 15.90
C HIS A 29 -5.69 5.91 14.39
N ARG A 30 -6.20 7.07 13.98
CA ARG A 30 -6.71 7.31 12.63
C ARG A 30 -5.79 8.15 11.74
N SER A 31 -4.54 8.38 12.14
CA SER A 31 -3.62 9.21 11.36
C SER A 31 -2.29 8.50 11.17
N GLY A 32 -2.12 7.87 10.02
CA GLY A 32 -0.97 7.02 9.69
C GLY A 32 0.16 7.68 8.94
N ARG A 33 -0.14 8.72 8.17
CA ARG A 33 0.91 9.39 7.42
C ARG A 33 1.62 10.43 8.28
N PRO A 34 2.90 10.25 8.60
CA PRO A 34 3.68 11.32 9.19
C PRO A 34 3.91 12.50 8.22
N PRO A 35 4.11 13.73 8.72
CA PRO A 35 4.43 14.86 7.88
C PRO A 35 5.74 14.62 7.10
N GLY A 36 5.70 14.80 5.77
CA GLY A 36 6.86 14.65 4.90
C GLY A 36 6.50 14.60 3.41
N ASN A 37 7.50 14.87 2.55
CA ASN A 37 7.36 14.85 1.08
C ASN A 37 8.01 13.63 0.43
N CYS A 38 8.36 12.60 1.22
CA CYS A 38 8.98 11.39 0.73
C CYS A 38 7.89 10.42 0.29
N ASN A 39 7.97 9.94 -0.95
CA ASN A 39 7.09 8.88 -1.46
C ASN A 39 7.69 7.48 -1.23
N ARG A 40 8.87 7.39 -0.59
CA ARG A 40 9.51 6.11 -0.23
C ARG A 40 9.17 5.79 1.22
N PHE A 41 8.67 4.59 1.47
CA PHE A 41 8.36 4.07 2.79
C PHE A 41 9.40 3.01 3.22
N PRO A 42 9.79 2.96 4.51
CA PRO A 42 9.53 3.97 5.52
C PRO A 42 10.25 5.29 5.17
N GLY A 43 9.58 6.41 5.41
CA GLY A 43 10.19 7.73 5.23
C GLY A 43 11.11 8.08 6.43
N PRO A 44 12.02 9.06 6.29
CA PRO A 44 12.92 9.48 7.38
C PRO A 44 12.18 9.78 8.68
N TYR A 45 11.04 10.47 8.61
CA TYR A 45 10.22 10.77 9.78
C TYR A 45 9.85 9.52 10.57
N TYR A 46 9.46 8.43 9.88
CA TYR A 46 9.01 7.21 10.52
C TYR A 46 10.16 6.58 11.32
N LEU A 47 11.36 6.54 10.74
CA LEU A 47 12.58 6.03 11.37
C LEU A 47 13.02 6.93 12.55
N ASP A 48 13.05 8.24 12.34
CA ASP A 48 13.46 9.23 13.35
C ASP A 48 12.51 9.28 14.56
N SER A 49 11.23 9.00 14.32
CA SER A 49 10.21 8.92 15.39
C SER A 49 10.27 7.62 16.19
N GLY A 50 11.31 6.80 15.93
CA GLY A 50 11.60 5.53 16.58
C GLY A 50 10.68 4.39 16.18
N GLY A 51 10.23 4.43 14.92
CA GLY A 51 9.84 3.24 14.19
C GLY A 51 11.04 2.31 13.95
N ASP A 52 10.74 1.04 13.75
CA ASP A 52 11.72 -0.01 13.51
C ASP A 52 11.46 -0.59 12.11
N GLU A 53 12.52 -0.83 11.33
CA GLU A 53 12.42 -1.41 9.99
C GLU A 53 11.90 -2.86 10.05
N ASP A 54 12.15 -3.57 11.15
CA ASP A 54 11.80 -4.98 11.31
C ASP A 54 10.32 -5.22 11.64
N ASN A 55 9.50 -4.18 11.80
CA ASN A 55 8.09 -4.34 12.19
C ASN A 55 7.23 -3.15 11.74
N LEU A 56 7.19 -2.90 10.44
CA LEU A 56 6.41 -1.81 9.84
C LEU A 56 4.97 -2.20 9.51
N GLU A 57 4.67 -3.50 9.51
CA GLU A 57 3.39 -4.07 9.12
C GLU A 57 2.68 -4.75 10.29
N VAL A 58 1.36 -4.56 10.37
CA VAL A 58 0.50 -5.18 11.39
C VAL A 58 -0.78 -5.65 10.72
N VAL A 59 -1.11 -6.93 10.86
CA VAL A 59 -2.43 -7.44 10.47
C VAL A 59 -3.48 -6.90 11.45
N GLY A 60 -4.42 -6.11 10.92
CA GLY A 60 -5.54 -5.55 11.69
C GLY A 60 -6.59 -6.59 12.06
N LEU A 61 -7.57 -6.20 12.88
CA LEU A 61 -8.71 -7.08 13.23
C LEU A 61 -9.64 -7.36 12.04
N ASN A 62 -9.50 -6.57 10.99
CA ASN A 62 -10.18 -6.69 9.71
C ASN A 62 -9.37 -7.49 8.68
N ASN A 63 -8.26 -8.11 9.11
CA ASN A 63 -7.29 -8.85 8.32
C ASN A 63 -6.57 -8.06 7.22
N PHE A 64 -6.79 -6.74 7.09
CA PHE A 64 -5.95 -5.91 6.25
C PHE A 64 -4.59 -5.71 6.92
N VAL A 65 -3.54 -5.62 6.11
CA VAL A 65 -2.23 -5.19 6.58
C VAL A 65 -2.22 -3.67 6.69
N HIS A 66 -1.87 -3.17 7.88
CA HIS A 66 -1.81 -1.76 8.21
C HIS A 66 -0.39 -1.35 8.58
N VAL A 67 -0.09 -0.05 8.41
CA VAL A 67 1.15 0.54 8.89
C VAL A 67 1.15 0.53 10.41
N ARG A 68 2.23 0.02 11.00
CA ARG A 68 2.44 0.07 12.45
C ARG A 68 2.50 1.52 12.93
N CYS A 69 1.99 1.75 14.12
CA CYS A 69 2.20 3.00 14.82
C CYS A 69 3.66 3.18 15.25
N HIS A 70 4.37 4.14 14.69
CA HIS A 70 5.73 4.52 15.13
C HIS A 70 5.76 5.18 16.52
N PHE A 71 4.63 5.73 17.00
CA PHE A 71 4.49 6.22 18.38
C PHE A 71 4.16 5.12 19.40
N SER A 72 3.95 3.88 18.95
CA SER A 72 3.62 2.77 19.84
C SER A 72 4.83 2.20 20.55
N SER A 73 4.57 1.52 21.67
CA SER A 73 5.57 0.71 22.34
C SER A 73 6.27 -0.23 21.34
N PRO A 74 7.62 -0.35 21.38
CA PRO A 74 8.36 -1.31 20.56
C PRO A 74 8.01 -2.76 20.94
N LYS A 75 7.63 -3.00 22.20
CA LYS A 75 7.17 -4.30 22.70
C LYS A 75 5.72 -4.54 22.34
N ALA A 76 5.42 -5.75 21.87
CA ALA A 76 4.05 -6.23 21.70
C ALA A 76 3.32 -6.18 23.05
N CYS A 77 2.00 -6.00 23.00
CA CYS A 77 1.18 -6.22 24.19
C CYS A 77 1.23 -7.70 24.61
N PRO A 78 0.91 -8.03 25.87
CA PRO A 78 0.60 -9.40 26.30
C PRO A 78 -0.27 -10.25 25.35
N CYS A 79 -1.17 -9.67 24.55
CA CYS A 79 -1.95 -10.41 23.55
C CYS A 79 -1.21 -10.67 22.22
N GLY A 80 0.06 -10.27 22.12
CA GLY A 80 0.90 -10.42 20.93
C GLY A 80 0.73 -9.33 19.86
N ARG A 81 -0.19 -8.38 20.03
CA ARG A 81 -0.53 -7.38 18.99
C ARG A 81 0.22 -6.06 19.14
N TYR A 82 0.38 -5.38 18.02
CA TYR A 82 0.90 -4.01 17.91
C TYR A 82 -0.21 -3.02 17.56
N ALA A 83 -0.02 -1.74 17.88
CA ALA A 83 -0.95 -0.69 17.46
C ALA A 83 -0.67 -0.32 15.99
N CYS A 84 -1.72 -0.08 15.23
CA CYS A 84 -1.66 0.24 13.81
C CYS A 84 -2.53 1.46 13.46
N HIS A 85 -2.31 2.00 12.27
CA HIS A 85 -3.05 3.13 11.72
C HIS A 85 -4.23 2.65 10.87
N LEU A 86 -5.46 2.89 11.34
CA LEU A 86 -6.67 2.36 10.68
C LEU A 86 -7.02 3.05 9.35
N ASP A 87 -6.48 4.23 9.13
CA ASP A 87 -6.57 4.98 7.88
C ASP A 87 -5.46 4.60 6.89
N SER A 88 -4.60 3.65 7.25
CA SER A 88 -3.53 3.16 6.38
C SER A 88 -3.90 1.83 5.74
N MET A 89 -3.20 1.45 4.66
CA MET A 89 -3.22 0.10 4.13
C MET A 89 -1.88 -0.19 3.47
N ILE A 90 -1.33 -1.37 3.73
CA ILE A 90 -0.17 -1.90 3.03
C ILE A 90 -0.70 -2.94 2.05
N VAL A 91 -0.35 -2.77 0.77
CA VAL A 91 -0.73 -3.71 -0.29
C VAL A 91 0.54 -4.19 -0.95
N ALA A 92 0.78 -5.49 -0.85
CA ALA A 92 1.93 -6.15 -1.44
C ALA A 92 1.62 -6.56 -2.88
N VAL A 93 2.57 -6.33 -3.79
CA VAL A 93 2.40 -6.58 -5.22
C VAL A 93 3.61 -7.29 -5.80
N ASP A 94 3.35 -8.17 -6.76
CA ASP A 94 4.38 -8.89 -7.51
C ASP A 94 3.91 -9.25 -8.93
N GLY A 95 4.87 -9.45 -9.85
CA GLY A 95 4.65 -9.82 -11.23
C GLY A 95 5.37 -11.10 -11.65
N ALA A 96 4.60 -12.09 -12.14
CA ALA A 96 5.13 -13.34 -12.68
C ALA A 96 5.16 -13.33 -14.21
N CYS A 97 6.32 -13.64 -14.81
CA CYS A 97 6.46 -13.81 -16.26
C CYS A 97 7.43 -14.97 -16.57
N PRO A 98 6.92 -16.20 -16.76
CA PRO A 98 7.74 -17.34 -17.15
C PRO A 98 8.46 -17.08 -18.48
N GLY A 99 9.72 -17.52 -18.60
CA GLY A 99 10.49 -17.35 -19.83
C GLY A 99 10.90 -15.90 -20.14
N ASN A 100 10.81 -14.99 -19.16
CA ASN A 100 11.17 -13.57 -19.32
C ASN A 100 12.53 -13.38 -20.02
N GLY A 101 12.56 -12.50 -21.01
CA GLY A 101 13.77 -12.23 -21.82
C GLY A 101 14.00 -13.21 -22.98
N SER A 102 13.03 -14.08 -23.27
CA SER A 102 13.06 -14.99 -24.43
C SER A 102 11.71 -15.00 -25.16
N ASP A 103 11.67 -15.61 -26.34
CA ASP A 103 10.43 -15.80 -27.12
C ASP A 103 9.40 -16.71 -26.43
N LEU A 104 9.78 -17.35 -25.32
CA LEU A 104 8.87 -18.14 -24.48
C LEU A 104 8.06 -17.28 -23.51
N ALA A 105 8.36 -15.98 -23.39
CA ALA A 105 7.58 -15.02 -22.61
C ALA A 105 6.26 -14.66 -23.32
N VAL A 106 5.37 -15.64 -23.41
CA VAL A 106 4.06 -15.51 -24.08
C VAL A 106 2.93 -15.15 -23.11
N ARG A 107 3.24 -15.06 -21.81
CA ARG A 107 2.27 -14.76 -20.77
C ARG A 107 2.88 -14.16 -19.52
N SER A 108 2.10 -13.36 -18.81
CA SER A 108 2.43 -12.86 -17.48
C SER A 108 1.18 -12.71 -16.61
N ALA A 109 1.38 -12.61 -15.30
CA ALA A 109 0.34 -12.44 -14.31
C ALA A 109 0.83 -11.51 -13.19
N CYS A 110 -0.10 -11.00 -12.38
CA CYS A 110 0.21 -10.20 -11.21
C CYS A 110 -0.56 -10.67 -9.98
N GLY A 111 0.08 -10.50 -8.83
CA GLY A 111 -0.46 -10.76 -7.51
C GLY A 111 -0.68 -9.44 -6.76
N VAL A 112 -1.81 -9.36 -6.05
CA VAL A 112 -2.13 -8.24 -5.15
C VAL A 112 -2.60 -8.82 -3.82
N TYR A 113 -1.81 -8.60 -2.77
CA TYR A 113 -2.06 -9.09 -1.43
C TYR A 113 -2.37 -7.94 -0.47
N PHE A 114 -3.54 -8.02 0.15
CA PHE A 114 -4.05 -7.05 1.12
C PHE A 114 -3.92 -7.55 2.57
N GLY A 115 -3.75 -8.86 2.77
CA GLY A 115 -3.65 -9.51 4.07
C GLY A 115 -4.22 -10.94 4.07
N PRO A 116 -4.12 -11.65 5.21
CA PRO A 116 -4.55 -13.03 5.30
C PRO A 116 -6.06 -13.16 5.06
N GLU A 117 -6.46 -14.23 4.37
CA GLU A 117 -7.87 -14.60 4.23
C GLU A 117 -8.36 -15.30 5.50
N ASP A 118 -9.65 -15.17 5.80
CA ASP A 118 -10.34 -15.89 6.88
C ASP A 118 -11.72 -16.39 6.42
N ASP A 119 -12.32 -17.24 7.26
CA ASP A 119 -13.58 -17.94 6.96
C ASP A 119 -14.78 -16.99 6.75
N ASP A 120 -14.70 -15.77 7.30
CA ASP A 120 -15.73 -14.72 7.17
C ASP A 120 -15.58 -13.88 5.88
N GLY A 121 -14.70 -14.30 4.97
CA GLY A 121 -14.57 -13.74 3.63
C GLY A 121 -13.70 -12.49 3.57
N GLY A 122 -12.54 -12.53 4.25
CA GLY A 122 -11.53 -11.49 4.41
C GLY A 122 -11.09 -10.67 3.18
N PRO A 123 -9.94 -9.96 3.25
CA PRO A 123 -9.54 -9.07 2.18
C PRO A 123 -9.45 -9.83 0.85
N ARG A 124 -10.01 -9.25 -0.21
CA ARG A 124 -10.04 -9.89 -1.53
C ARG A 124 -8.69 -9.73 -2.21
N ASN A 125 -7.79 -10.65 -1.91
CA ASN A 125 -6.53 -10.85 -2.62
C ASN A 125 -6.81 -11.17 -4.09
N MET A 126 -5.91 -10.76 -4.97
CA MET A 126 -6.11 -10.87 -6.42
C MET A 126 -4.95 -11.63 -7.05
N ALA A 127 -5.28 -12.67 -7.80
CA ALA A 127 -4.40 -13.39 -8.70
C ALA A 127 -4.89 -13.17 -10.13
N LEU A 128 -4.24 -12.28 -10.87
CA LEU A 128 -4.74 -11.75 -12.12
C LEU A 128 -3.83 -12.11 -13.27
N ARG A 129 -4.42 -12.55 -14.37
CA ARG A 129 -3.69 -12.77 -15.62
C ARG A 129 -3.65 -11.46 -16.40
N VAL A 130 -2.45 -11.01 -16.78
CA VAL A 130 -2.26 -9.79 -17.58
C VAL A 130 -2.97 -9.98 -18.94
N PRO A 131 -3.60 -8.93 -19.51
CA PRO A 131 -4.23 -9.02 -20.82
C PRO A 131 -3.27 -9.55 -21.90
N ASP A 132 -3.77 -10.47 -22.73
CA ASP A 132 -3.04 -11.10 -23.84
C ASP A 132 -3.54 -10.48 -25.18
N GLU A 133 -3.36 -9.17 -25.37
CA GLU A 133 -3.78 -8.48 -26.61
C GLU A 133 -2.69 -8.53 -27.70
N PRO A 134 -3.06 -8.57 -28.99
CA PRO A 134 -2.08 -8.54 -30.09
C PRO A 134 -1.12 -7.35 -29.99
N GLY A 135 0.18 -7.64 -29.99
CA GLY A 135 1.23 -6.62 -29.86
C GLY A 135 1.61 -6.25 -28.42
N MET A 136 0.95 -6.80 -27.41
CA MET A 136 1.43 -6.70 -26.03
C MET A 136 2.62 -7.64 -25.80
N LEU A 137 3.67 -7.10 -25.20
CA LEU A 137 4.82 -7.87 -24.75
C LEU A 137 4.60 -8.31 -23.31
N HIS A 138 4.90 -9.57 -23.01
CA HIS A 138 4.96 -10.07 -21.64
C HIS A 138 6.40 -10.01 -21.15
N THR A 139 6.60 -9.30 -20.04
CA THR A 139 7.89 -9.20 -19.36
C THR A 139 7.63 -9.10 -17.87
N SER A 140 8.60 -9.47 -17.03
CA SER A 140 8.49 -9.30 -15.58
C SER A 140 8.21 -7.84 -15.23
N GLN A 141 8.92 -6.88 -15.85
CA GLN A 141 8.71 -5.44 -15.57
C GLN A 141 7.28 -4.96 -15.87
N ARG A 142 6.66 -5.46 -16.93
CA ARG A 142 5.25 -5.12 -17.24
C ARG A 142 4.29 -5.78 -16.26
N ALA A 143 4.58 -7.00 -15.83
CA ALA A 143 3.80 -7.71 -14.82
C ALA A 143 3.79 -6.95 -13.48
N GLU A 144 4.95 -6.47 -13.02
CA GLU A 144 5.08 -5.62 -11.83
C GLU A 144 4.25 -4.34 -11.91
N LEU A 145 4.29 -3.66 -13.08
CA LEU A 145 3.52 -2.44 -13.30
C LEU A 145 2.01 -2.71 -13.28
N TRP A 146 1.58 -3.82 -13.88
CA TRP A 146 0.20 -4.26 -13.82
C TRP A 146 -0.24 -4.59 -12.39
N ALA A 147 0.62 -5.23 -11.60
CA ALA A 147 0.36 -5.52 -10.19
C ALA A 147 0.10 -4.23 -9.40
N ALA A 148 0.98 -3.23 -9.57
CA ALA A 148 0.81 -1.92 -8.94
C ALA A 148 -0.48 -1.20 -9.39
N ILE A 149 -0.78 -1.22 -10.70
CA ILE A 149 -2.02 -0.61 -11.23
C ILE A 149 -3.26 -1.27 -10.63
N ALA A 150 -3.28 -2.61 -10.61
CA ALA A 150 -4.38 -3.39 -10.05
C ALA A 150 -4.56 -3.11 -8.55
N ALA A 151 -3.47 -3.02 -7.78
CA ALA A 151 -3.50 -2.67 -6.37
C ALA A 151 -4.11 -1.27 -6.13
N LEU A 152 -3.70 -0.26 -6.90
CA LEU A 152 -4.27 1.07 -6.80
C LEU A 152 -5.75 1.11 -7.19
N TRP A 153 -6.14 0.36 -8.22
CA TRP A 153 -7.55 0.25 -8.64
C TRP A 153 -8.42 -0.46 -7.60
N ALA A 154 -7.99 -1.62 -7.11
CA ALA A 154 -8.68 -2.33 -6.05
C ALA A 154 -8.76 -1.54 -4.74
N SER A 155 -7.86 -0.57 -4.55
CA SER A 155 -7.85 0.33 -3.40
C SER A 155 -8.85 1.50 -3.50
N ASP A 156 -9.36 1.82 -4.70
CA ASP A 156 -10.27 2.97 -4.90
C ASP A 156 -11.49 2.91 -4.01
N LYS A 157 -12.15 1.75 -3.94
CA LYS A 157 -13.36 1.61 -3.13
C LYS A 157 -13.12 1.98 -1.66
N TYR A 158 -11.95 1.66 -1.12
CA TYR A 158 -11.59 1.99 0.26
C TYR A 158 -11.24 3.46 0.43
N ALA A 159 -10.74 4.12 -0.62
CA ALA A 159 -10.53 5.57 -0.65
C ALA A 159 -11.84 6.35 -0.80
N GLU A 160 -12.77 5.85 -1.62
CA GLU A 160 -14.03 6.52 -1.98
C GLU A 160 -15.14 6.31 -0.96
N SER A 161 -15.28 5.08 -0.47
CA SER A 161 -16.43 4.64 0.33
C SER A 161 -16.03 3.99 1.65
N GLY A 162 -14.77 3.57 1.79
CA GLY A 162 -14.29 2.85 2.96
C GLY A 162 -14.59 1.36 2.87
N GLY A 163 -14.98 0.76 3.99
CA GLY A 163 -15.36 -0.67 4.03
C GLY A 163 -14.26 -1.61 4.52
N GLN A 164 -13.14 -1.08 5.00
CA GLN A 164 -12.15 -1.87 5.75
C GLN A 164 -12.66 -2.26 7.14
N TRP A 165 -13.68 -1.59 7.66
CA TRP A 165 -14.24 -1.80 8.99
C TRP A 165 -15.77 -1.70 8.94
N PRO A 166 -16.50 -2.54 9.69
CA PRO A 166 -17.93 -2.36 9.87
C PRO A 166 -18.17 -1.01 10.55
N CYS A 167 -18.85 -0.09 9.87
CA CYS A 167 -19.21 1.20 10.43
C CYS A 167 -20.54 1.06 11.17
N GLU A 168 -20.52 1.14 12.50
CA GLU A 168 -21.73 1.08 13.33
C GLU A 168 -22.68 2.27 13.13
N VAL A 169 -22.22 3.35 12.49
CA VAL A 169 -23.01 4.57 12.24
C VAL A 169 -22.92 4.98 10.76
N PRO A 170 -23.63 4.30 9.84
CA PRO A 170 -23.62 4.62 8.41
C PRO A 170 -24.13 6.03 8.13
N GLU A 171 -25.17 6.46 8.85
CA GLU A 171 -25.73 7.81 8.73
C GLU A 171 -25.00 8.78 9.66
N GLY A 172 -24.24 9.73 9.09
CA GLY A 172 -23.59 10.79 9.85
C GLY A 172 -22.15 10.53 10.29
N CYS A 173 -21.47 9.50 9.76
CA CYS A 173 -20.02 9.34 9.93
C CYS A 173 -19.27 10.53 9.30
N LYS A 174 -18.80 11.48 10.14
CA LYS A 174 -18.30 12.79 9.67
C LYS A 174 -16.88 12.78 9.07
N THR A 175 -16.09 11.71 9.15
CA THR A 175 -14.73 11.57 8.55
C THR A 175 -14.08 10.24 9.02
N PRO A 176 -13.25 9.55 8.20
CA PRO A 176 -13.81 8.47 7.41
C PRO A 176 -13.34 7.06 7.84
N CYS A 177 -14.16 6.06 7.52
CA CYS A 177 -13.75 4.64 7.38
C CYS A 177 -12.94 4.40 6.09
N ARG A 178 -12.37 5.47 5.52
CA ARG A 178 -11.62 5.48 4.25
C ARG A 178 -10.14 5.54 4.56
N ILE A 179 -9.35 4.98 3.66
CA ILE A 179 -7.91 5.14 3.73
C ILE A 179 -7.51 6.58 3.42
N SER A 180 -6.47 7.06 4.09
CA SER A 180 -5.76 8.29 3.78
C SER A 180 -4.28 8.02 3.42
N HIS A 181 -3.80 6.81 3.71
CA HIS A 181 -2.43 6.38 3.45
C HIS A 181 -2.41 4.98 2.83
N LEU A 182 -1.80 4.84 1.67
CA LEU A 182 -1.61 3.58 0.97
C LEU A 182 -0.12 3.35 0.76
N VAL A 183 0.39 2.20 1.17
CA VAL A 183 1.78 1.79 0.95
C VAL A 183 1.78 0.62 -0.03
N ILE A 184 2.41 0.79 -1.18
CA ILE A 184 2.66 -0.30 -2.13
C ILE A 184 3.98 -0.95 -1.77
N LYS A 185 3.92 -2.19 -1.27
CA LYS A 185 5.06 -3.04 -0.92
C LYS A 185 5.42 -3.91 -2.13
N SER A 186 6.68 -3.93 -2.53
CA SER A 186 7.17 -4.72 -3.67
C SER A 186 8.66 -4.98 -3.55
N ASP A 187 9.13 -6.11 -4.05
CA ASP A 187 10.55 -6.41 -4.22
C ASP A 187 11.13 -5.93 -5.57
N SER A 188 10.28 -5.37 -6.43
CA SER A 188 10.69 -4.79 -7.71
C SER A 188 11.39 -3.45 -7.54
N ALA A 189 12.72 -3.48 -7.54
CA ALA A 189 13.55 -2.28 -7.58
C ALA A 189 13.26 -1.40 -8.82
N TYR A 190 12.81 -2.01 -9.93
CA TYR A 190 12.39 -1.26 -11.13
C TYR A 190 11.16 -0.40 -10.84
N LEU A 191 10.14 -0.98 -10.20
CA LEU A 191 8.91 -0.28 -9.84
C LEU A 191 9.20 0.83 -8.81
N VAL A 192 9.74 0.46 -7.65
CA VAL A 192 9.87 1.36 -6.50
C VAL A 192 10.81 2.51 -6.80
N ASN A 193 12.02 2.25 -7.32
CA ASN A 193 12.98 3.35 -7.57
C ASN A 193 12.51 4.30 -8.68
N SER A 194 11.72 3.82 -9.64
CA SER A 194 11.14 4.67 -10.68
C SER A 194 10.07 5.59 -10.11
N MET A 195 9.17 5.07 -9.27
CA MET A 195 8.13 5.85 -8.59
C MET A 195 8.71 6.87 -7.60
N THR A 196 9.78 6.52 -6.89
CA THR A 196 10.40 7.41 -5.90
C THR A 196 11.39 8.40 -6.51
N GLY A 197 11.72 8.30 -7.80
CA GLY A 197 12.77 9.14 -8.40
C GLY A 197 12.69 9.31 -9.92
N ALA A 198 12.86 8.23 -10.70
CA ALA A 198 13.14 8.33 -12.14
C ALA A 198 12.00 8.99 -12.95
N ILE A 199 10.74 8.74 -12.58
CA ILE A 199 9.58 9.28 -13.30
C ILE A 199 9.58 10.81 -13.36
N LYS A 200 9.99 11.48 -12.28
CA LYS A 200 10.06 12.95 -12.26
C LYS A 200 10.97 13.45 -13.38
N LYS A 201 12.13 12.81 -13.56
CA LYS A 201 13.10 13.14 -14.61
C LYS A 201 12.57 12.79 -15.99
N TRP A 202 11.94 11.62 -16.15
CA TRP A 202 11.38 11.20 -17.44
C TRP A 202 10.29 12.16 -17.93
N LYS A 203 9.39 12.61 -17.06
CA LYS A 203 8.36 13.60 -17.42
C LYS A 203 8.96 14.90 -17.93
N THR A 204 9.95 15.44 -17.23
CA THR A 204 10.63 16.69 -17.63
C THR A 204 11.39 16.54 -18.95
N ASN A 205 11.94 15.35 -19.23
CA ASN A 205 12.73 15.08 -20.43
C ASN A 205 11.91 14.43 -21.57
N GLY A 206 10.59 14.58 -21.57
CA GLY A 206 9.74 14.10 -22.68
C GLY A 206 9.69 12.57 -22.82
N TRP A 207 9.77 11.83 -21.71
CA TRP A 207 9.82 10.36 -21.65
C TRP A 207 11.04 9.74 -22.32
N LEU A 208 12.20 10.38 -22.15
CA LEU A 208 13.49 9.86 -22.62
C LEU A 208 14.39 9.42 -21.46
N THR A 209 15.17 8.36 -21.70
CA THR A 209 16.24 7.90 -20.80
C THR A 209 17.45 8.83 -20.87
N THR A 210 18.43 8.63 -19.99
CA THR A 210 19.72 9.35 -20.04
C THR A 210 20.47 9.12 -21.35
N LYS A 211 20.23 7.98 -22.02
CA LYS A 211 20.77 7.65 -23.34
C LYS A 211 19.95 8.24 -24.50
N LYS A 212 18.97 9.12 -24.21
CA LYS A 212 18.05 9.74 -25.18
C LYS A 212 17.17 8.74 -25.95
N THR A 213 16.98 7.54 -25.43
CA THR A 213 16.03 6.57 -25.98
C THR A 213 14.66 6.70 -25.31
N PRO A 214 13.56 6.32 -25.98
CA PRO A 214 12.25 6.25 -25.33
C PRO A 214 12.27 5.38 -24.08
N VAL A 215 11.62 5.84 -23.01
CA VAL A 215 11.43 5.05 -21.79
C VAL A 215 10.54 3.85 -22.10
N ALA A 216 10.99 2.65 -21.74
CA ALA A 216 10.22 1.43 -21.88
C ALA A 216 8.98 1.46 -20.98
N ASN A 217 7.90 0.78 -21.41
CA ASN A 217 6.65 0.63 -20.66
C ASN A 217 5.95 1.96 -20.31
N ARG A 218 6.18 3.01 -21.12
CA ARG A 218 5.56 4.33 -20.93
C ARG A 218 4.04 4.26 -20.80
N ASP A 219 3.40 3.40 -21.57
CA ASP A 219 1.96 3.13 -21.54
C ASP A 219 1.47 2.80 -20.13
N LEU A 220 2.15 1.86 -19.45
CA LEU A 220 1.80 1.44 -18.09
C LEU A 220 2.20 2.49 -17.05
N TRP A 221 3.33 3.18 -17.24
CA TRP A 221 3.72 4.27 -16.34
C TRP A 221 2.69 5.41 -16.35
N GLU A 222 2.23 5.84 -17.52
CA GLU A 222 1.20 6.87 -17.64
C GLU A 222 -0.10 6.44 -16.99
N LEU A 223 -0.50 5.18 -17.14
CA LEU A 223 -1.67 4.61 -16.47
C LEU A 223 -1.50 4.60 -14.95
N LEU A 224 -0.40 4.07 -14.44
CA LEU A 224 -0.10 4.03 -13.00
C LEU A 224 -0.15 5.44 -12.38
N LEU A 225 0.43 6.43 -13.06
CA LEU A 225 0.45 7.81 -12.60
C LEU A 225 -0.94 8.46 -12.59
N LYS A 226 -1.83 8.10 -13.52
CA LYS A 226 -3.24 8.54 -13.48
C LYS A 226 -3.94 8.00 -12.24
N ARG A 227 -3.71 6.74 -11.88
CA ARG A 227 -4.28 6.10 -10.68
C ARG A 227 -3.75 6.75 -9.40
N VAL A 228 -2.45 7.01 -9.30
CA VAL A 228 -1.86 7.75 -8.16
C VAL A 228 -2.47 9.16 -8.05
N ALA A 229 -2.59 9.88 -9.16
CA ALA A 229 -3.19 11.22 -9.16
C ALA A 229 -4.68 11.21 -8.81
N TYR A 230 -5.40 10.12 -9.11
CA TYR A 230 -6.79 9.94 -8.71
C TYR A 230 -6.91 9.80 -7.19
N LEU A 231 -6.11 8.90 -6.59
CA LEU A 231 -6.05 8.71 -5.14
C LEU A 231 -5.63 9.99 -4.40
N ASP A 232 -4.68 10.75 -4.93
CA ASP A 232 -4.26 12.05 -4.38
C ASP A 232 -5.44 13.06 -4.30
N LYS A 233 -6.29 13.10 -5.34
CA LYS A 233 -7.52 13.93 -5.32
C LYS A 233 -8.53 13.50 -4.27
N LEU A 234 -8.53 12.22 -3.89
CA LEU A 234 -9.35 11.68 -2.79
C LEU A 234 -8.71 11.91 -1.42
N GLY A 235 -7.53 12.54 -1.36
CA GLY A 235 -6.79 12.78 -0.12
C GLY A 235 -5.96 11.57 0.34
N VAL A 236 -5.74 10.59 -0.52
CA VAL A 236 -4.94 9.41 -0.23
C VAL A 236 -3.51 9.62 -0.70
N THR A 237 -2.57 9.54 0.23
CA THR A 237 -1.16 9.48 -0.12
C THR A 237 -0.76 8.06 -0.49
N VAL A 238 -0.04 7.90 -1.60
CA VAL A 238 0.59 6.64 -2.00
C VAL A 238 2.11 6.69 -1.78
N ASP A 239 2.61 5.84 -0.88
CA ASP A 239 4.04 5.59 -0.68
C ASP A 239 4.47 4.22 -1.24
N TRP A 240 5.77 4.07 -1.50
CA TRP A 240 6.36 2.91 -2.16
C TRP A 240 7.45 2.32 -1.28
N TRP A 241 7.35 1.02 -0.98
CA TRP A 241 8.26 0.31 -0.10
C TRP A 241 8.95 -0.82 -0.87
N LEU A 242 10.28 -0.70 -0.98
CA LEU A 242 11.13 -1.76 -1.54
C LEU A 242 11.50 -2.73 -0.43
N VAL A 243 11.13 -4.00 -0.59
CA VAL A 243 11.43 -5.08 0.36
C VAL A 243 12.26 -6.20 -0.30
N PRO A 244 12.98 -7.03 0.46
CA PRO A 244 13.54 -8.27 -0.05
C PRO A 244 12.43 -9.23 -0.54
N ARG A 245 12.71 -10.05 -1.56
CA ARG A 245 11.76 -11.03 -2.12
C ARG A 245 11.14 -11.96 -1.07
N LYS A 246 11.93 -12.41 -0.10
CA LYS A 246 11.50 -13.26 1.03
C LYS A 246 10.43 -12.61 1.94
N GLU A 247 10.24 -11.30 1.83
CA GLU A 247 9.23 -10.55 2.59
C GLU A 247 8.00 -10.23 1.71
N ASN A 248 7.94 -10.74 0.47
CA ASN A 248 6.87 -10.50 -0.51
C ASN A 248 6.30 -11.82 -1.08
N GLU A 249 6.43 -12.93 -0.34
CA GLU A 249 6.12 -14.28 -0.83
C GLU A 249 4.63 -14.45 -1.16
N GLU A 250 3.73 -13.84 -0.38
CA GLU A 250 2.29 -13.95 -0.61
C GLU A 250 1.87 -13.30 -1.94
N ALA A 251 2.51 -12.19 -2.32
CA ALA A 251 2.26 -11.55 -3.60
C ALA A 251 2.83 -12.36 -4.76
N ASP A 252 4.02 -12.95 -4.61
CA ASP A 252 4.65 -13.85 -5.60
C ASP A 252 3.80 -15.11 -5.83
N ASP A 253 3.27 -15.71 -4.76
CA ASP A 253 2.37 -16.87 -4.85
C ASP A 253 1.09 -16.51 -5.62
N LEU A 254 0.48 -15.35 -5.34
CA LEU A 254 -0.69 -14.87 -6.07
C LEU A 254 -0.36 -14.58 -7.55
N ALA A 255 0.81 -14.02 -7.84
CA ALA A 255 1.25 -13.75 -9.20
C ALA A 255 1.42 -15.06 -9.99
N ASN A 256 2.06 -16.07 -9.40
CA ASN A 256 2.20 -17.38 -9.99
C ASN A 256 0.86 -18.10 -10.17
N ALA A 257 -0.05 -18.01 -9.20
CA ALA A 257 -1.41 -18.53 -9.32
C ALA A 257 -2.20 -17.86 -10.46
N GLY A 258 -1.96 -16.56 -10.68
CA GLY A 258 -2.56 -15.78 -11.76
C GLY A 258 -2.22 -16.31 -13.17
N LEU A 259 -1.09 -17.00 -13.35
CA LEU A 259 -0.68 -17.56 -14.64
C LEU A 259 -1.66 -18.61 -15.19
N GLN A 260 -2.41 -19.27 -14.31
CA GLN A 260 -3.40 -20.30 -14.68
C GLN A 260 -4.82 -19.73 -14.87
N ARG A 261 -5.03 -18.44 -14.57
CA ARG A 261 -6.32 -17.77 -14.73
C ARG A 261 -6.56 -17.35 -16.18
N LYS A 262 -7.82 -17.04 -16.50
CA LYS A 262 -8.17 -16.42 -17.80
C LYS A 262 -7.62 -14.99 -17.86
N PRO A 263 -7.05 -14.55 -18.99
CA PRO A 263 -6.59 -13.18 -19.17
C PRO A 263 -7.72 -12.19 -18.92
N LEU A 264 -7.42 -11.12 -18.19
CA LEU A 264 -8.35 -10.02 -18.00
C LEU A 264 -8.59 -9.32 -19.35
N ALA A 265 -9.83 -8.88 -19.59
CA ALA A 265 -10.05 -7.93 -20.66
C ALA A 265 -9.60 -6.55 -20.18
N LEU A 266 -8.92 -5.79 -21.04
CA LEU A 266 -8.40 -4.47 -20.68
C LEU A 266 -9.50 -3.52 -20.15
N ARG A 267 -10.73 -3.67 -20.68
CA ARG A 267 -11.92 -2.93 -20.25
C ARG A 267 -12.29 -3.18 -18.78
N ASP A 268 -11.99 -4.36 -18.25
CA ASP A 268 -12.36 -4.76 -16.89
C ASP A 268 -11.44 -4.11 -15.83
N ILE A 269 -10.28 -3.57 -16.26
CA ILE A 269 -9.31 -2.87 -15.40
C ILE A 269 -9.39 -1.35 -15.57
N LEU A 270 -9.85 -0.87 -16.73
CA LEU A 270 -9.86 0.55 -17.10
C LEU A 270 -11.24 1.24 -16.99
N SER A 271 -12.29 0.49 -16.63
CA SER A 271 -13.63 1.02 -16.30
C SER A 271 -13.68 1.54 -14.86
#